data_AF-A0ABD7B7L8-F1
#
_entry.id   AF-A0ABD7B7L8-F1
#
_cell.length_a   1.000
_cell.length_b   1.000
_cell.length_c   1.000
_cell.angle_alpha   90.00
_cell.angle_beta   90.00
_cell.angle_gamma   90.00
#
_symmetry.space_group_name_H-M   'P 1'
#
loop_
_entity.id
_entity.type
_entity.pdbx_description
1 polymer ?
#
loop_
_entity_poly.entity_id
_entity_poly.type
_entity_poly.pdbx_seq_one_letter_code
_entity_poly.pdbx_strand_id
1 'polypeptide(L)'
;MILKLSDVDIIGFKTAISVSHGTDVEYTRGKIIGSENGVIERDPPSFLEMLGLPADTPFDALLIALMTLRDRPEAPLEEKTQALKTSKIGPYLQHSANAATVVQGLALLATSPEGTQVITWLKGVVGF
;
A
#
# COMPACT_ATOMS: atom_id res chain seq x y z
N MET A 1 -13.12 10.62 5.46
CA MET A 1 -12.98 11.81 4.56
C MET A 1 -14.31 11.99 3.86
N ILE A 2 -14.75 13.22 3.56
CA ILE A 2 -16.04 13.45 2.89
C ILE A 2 -15.84 14.12 1.52
N LEU A 3 -16.43 13.56 0.47
CA LEU A 3 -16.54 14.17 -0.85
C LEU A 3 -17.94 14.75 -0.99
N LYS A 4 -18.04 16.08 -1.16
CA LYS A 4 -19.29 16.78 -1.40
C LYS A 4 -19.34 17.29 -2.83
N LEU A 5 -20.40 16.93 -3.54
CA LEU A 5 -20.67 17.35 -4.91
C LEU A 5 -22.11 17.88 -4.96
N SER A 6 -22.26 19.14 -5.37
CA SER A 6 -23.55 19.82 -5.46
C SER A 6 -23.70 20.44 -6.84
N ASP A 7 -24.86 20.27 -7.46
CA ASP A 7 -25.21 20.94 -8.72
C ASP A 7 -24.25 20.58 -9.89
N VAL A 8 -23.83 19.30 -9.95
CA VAL A 8 -22.90 18.77 -10.98
C VAL A 8 -23.56 17.62 -11.75
N ASP A 9 -23.52 17.66 -13.08
CA ASP A 9 -23.92 16.54 -13.94
C ASP A 9 -22.68 15.78 -14.47
N ILE A 10 -22.67 14.45 -14.33
CA ILE A 10 -21.60 13.57 -14.80
C ILE A 10 -22.17 12.66 -15.90
N ILE A 11 -21.66 12.77 -17.13
CA ILE A 11 -22.25 12.11 -18.30
C ILE A 11 -21.18 11.36 -19.11
N GLY A 12 -21.43 10.08 -19.41
CA GLY A 12 -20.69 9.33 -20.44
C GLY A 12 -19.39 8.65 -20.01
N PHE A 13 -19.22 8.37 -18.71
CA PHE A 13 -18.03 7.67 -18.19
C PHE A 13 -18.33 6.23 -17.79
N LYS A 14 -17.40 5.29 -18.03
CA LYS A 14 -17.54 3.91 -17.52
C LYS A 14 -17.75 3.87 -16.00
N THR A 15 -16.94 4.64 -15.25
CA THR A 15 -17.11 4.87 -13.81
C THR A 15 -17.18 6.37 -13.56
N ALA A 16 -18.30 6.86 -13.01
CA ALA A 16 -18.53 8.29 -12.80
C ALA A 16 -17.77 8.84 -11.58
N ILE A 17 -17.81 8.16 -10.43
CA ILE A 17 -17.07 8.55 -9.22
C ILE A 17 -16.34 7.32 -8.67
N SER A 18 -15.05 7.47 -8.37
CA SER A 18 -14.25 6.44 -7.71
C SER A 18 -13.51 7.02 -6.50
N VAL A 19 -13.92 6.61 -5.30
CA VAL A 19 -13.37 7.11 -4.02
C VAL A 19 -12.59 6.02 -3.28
N SER A 20 -11.67 6.42 -2.42
CA SER A 20 -10.97 5.49 -1.52
C SER A 20 -11.93 4.90 -0.48
N HIS A 21 -11.62 3.70 0.03
CA HIS A 21 -12.36 3.07 1.11
C HIS A 21 -12.56 4.01 2.31
N GLY A 22 -13.76 4.03 2.89
CA GLY A 22 -14.13 4.88 4.02
C GLY A 22 -14.37 6.36 3.67
N THR A 23 -14.63 6.67 2.39
CA THR A 23 -15.01 8.02 1.97
C THR A 23 -16.53 8.18 1.95
N ASP A 24 -17.05 9.11 2.74
CA ASP A 24 -18.46 9.50 2.67
C ASP A 24 -18.69 10.33 1.40
N VAL A 25 -19.66 9.93 0.57
CA VAL A 25 -20.01 10.66 -0.65
C VAL A 25 -21.39 11.30 -0.48
N GLU A 26 -21.42 12.63 -0.51
CA GLU A 26 -22.65 13.41 -0.52
C GLU A 26 -22.83 14.03 -1.92
N TYR A 27 -23.82 13.53 -2.67
CA TYR A 27 -24.15 14.01 -4.01
C TYR A 27 -25.55 14.63 -4.01
N THR A 28 -25.63 15.93 -4.25
CA THR A 28 -26.87 16.71 -4.12
C THR A 28 -27.15 17.50 -5.39
N ARG A 29 -28.42 17.54 -5.81
CA ARG A 29 -28.90 18.35 -6.96
C ARG A 29 -28.13 18.14 -8.28
N GLY A 30 -27.68 16.93 -8.57
CA GLY A 30 -27.00 16.58 -9.84
C GLY A 30 -27.52 15.28 -10.45
N LYS A 31 -27.04 14.94 -11.66
CA LYS A 31 -27.34 13.67 -12.34
C LYS A 31 -26.09 12.94 -12.81
N ILE A 32 -26.06 11.62 -12.61
CA ILE A 32 -25.10 10.71 -13.26
C ILE A 32 -25.84 9.96 -14.37
N ILE A 33 -25.39 10.11 -15.62
CA ILE A 33 -26.08 9.57 -16.80
C ILE A 33 -25.10 8.83 -17.70
N GLY A 34 -25.48 7.62 -18.14
CA GLY A 34 -24.68 6.86 -19.11
C GLY A 34 -23.38 6.31 -18.53
N SER A 35 -23.39 5.93 -17.25
CA SER A 35 -22.28 5.24 -16.59
C SER A 35 -22.63 3.80 -16.26
N GLU A 36 -21.68 2.89 -16.45
CA GLU A 36 -21.80 1.50 -15.98
C GLU A 36 -21.78 1.46 -14.46
N ASN A 37 -20.92 2.29 -13.86
CA ASN A 37 -20.82 2.44 -12.41
C ASN A 37 -21.00 3.92 -12.00
N GLY A 38 -22.01 4.19 -11.17
CA GLY A 38 -22.30 5.55 -10.67
C GLY A 38 -21.27 6.03 -9.65
N VAL A 39 -21.20 5.35 -8.51
CA VAL A 39 -20.20 5.59 -7.47
C VAL A 39 -19.58 4.25 -7.10
N ILE A 40 -18.25 4.16 -7.16
CA ILE A 40 -17.48 3.01 -6.67
C ILE A 40 -16.63 3.48 -5.50
N GLU A 41 -16.79 2.78 -4.39
CA GLU A 41 -15.78 2.75 -3.35
C GLU A 41 -14.73 1.70 -3.73
N ARG A 42 -13.46 2.13 -3.82
CA ARG A 42 -12.35 1.22 -4.09
C ARG A 42 -12.17 0.30 -2.89
N ASP A 43 -11.77 -0.94 -3.17
CA ASP A 43 -11.34 -1.85 -2.13
C ASP A 43 -10.26 -1.18 -1.25
N PRO A 44 -10.26 -1.47 0.06
CA PRO A 44 -9.17 -1.03 0.92
C PRO A 44 -7.86 -1.56 0.35
N PRO A 45 -6.77 -0.76 0.40
CA PRO A 45 -5.46 -1.26 0.01
C PRO A 45 -5.12 -2.51 0.81
N SER A 46 -4.60 -3.53 0.13
CA SER A 46 -4.08 -4.72 0.79
C SER A 46 -2.95 -4.36 1.75
N PHE A 47 -2.63 -5.25 2.69
CA PHE A 47 -1.52 -5.03 3.63
C PHE A 47 -0.20 -4.64 2.94
N LEU A 48 0.09 -5.24 1.78
CA LEU A 48 1.29 -4.92 0.98
C LEU A 48 1.21 -3.51 0.40
N GLU A 49 0.07 -3.12 -0.15
CA GLU A 49 -0.15 -1.79 -0.71
C GLU A 49 -0.13 -0.70 0.37
N MET A 50 -0.58 -1.02 1.59
CA MET A 50 -0.43 -0.14 2.76
C MET A 50 1.04 0.11 3.12
N LEU A 51 1.93 -0.84 2.84
CA LEU A 51 3.39 -0.68 2.97
C LEU A 51 4.03 0.00 1.75
N GLY A 52 3.25 0.37 0.74
CA GLY A 52 3.72 0.93 -0.52
C GLY A 52 4.34 -0.10 -1.46
N LEU A 53 4.11 -1.38 -1.22
CA LEU A 53 4.57 -2.49 -2.06
C LEU A 53 3.46 -2.89 -3.05
N PRO A 54 3.83 -3.36 -4.25
CA PRO A 54 2.88 -4.00 -5.17
C PRO A 54 2.10 -5.16 -4.51
N ALA A 55 0.83 -5.33 -4.85
CA ALA A 55 -0.03 -6.39 -4.30
C ALA A 55 0.45 -7.81 -4.63
N ASP A 56 1.25 -7.97 -5.68
CA ASP A 56 1.87 -9.24 -6.10
C ASP A 56 3.22 -9.50 -5.41
N THR A 57 3.65 -8.64 -4.48
CA THR A 57 4.89 -8.84 -3.72
C THR A 57 4.79 -10.10 -2.86
N PRO A 58 5.69 -11.08 -3.02
CA PRO A 58 5.68 -12.30 -2.23
C PRO A 58 5.91 -12.04 -0.74
N PHE A 59 5.13 -12.68 0.13
CA PHE A 59 5.29 -12.55 1.58
C PHE A 59 6.64 -13.07 2.10
N ASP A 60 7.27 -14.04 1.43
CA ASP A 60 8.60 -14.52 1.79
C ASP A 60 9.68 -13.44 1.52
N ALA A 61 9.54 -12.70 0.41
CA ALA A 61 10.41 -11.57 0.10
C ALA A 61 10.28 -10.45 1.14
N LEU A 62 9.05 -10.15 1.59
CA LEU A 62 8.80 -9.18 2.65
C LEU A 62 9.37 -9.65 4.00
N LEU A 63 9.17 -10.91 4.36
CA LEU A 63 9.71 -11.49 5.59
C LEU A 63 11.24 -11.37 5.64
N ILE A 64 11.92 -11.77 4.56
CA ILE A 64 13.39 -11.69 4.46
C ILE A 64 13.85 -10.24 4.54
N ALA A 65 13.15 -9.30 3.91
CA ALA A 65 13.46 -7.88 3.97
C ALA A 65 13.38 -7.33 5.40
N LEU A 66 12.27 -7.61 6.10
CA LEU A 66 12.08 -7.16 7.48
C LEU A 66 13.11 -7.77 8.44
N MET A 67 13.43 -9.07 8.28
CA MET A 67 14.48 -9.72 9.07
C MET A 67 15.85 -9.10 8.80
N THR A 68 16.20 -8.86 7.53
CA THR A 68 17.48 -8.24 7.14
C THR A 68 17.64 -6.84 7.76
N LEU A 69 16.57 -6.05 7.78
CA LEU A 69 16.57 -4.71 8.36
C LEU A 69 16.64 -4.75 9.89
N ARG A 70 15.91 -5.68 10.52
CA ARG A 70 15.93 -5.87 11.97
C ARG A 70 17.32 -6.24 12.49
N ASP A 71 18.06 -7.03 11.72
CA ASP A 71 19.42 -7.46 12.08
C ASP A 71 20.47 -6.36 11.82
N ARG A 72 20.07 -5.23 11.22
CA ARG A 72 20.92 -4.06 10.90
C ARG A 72 20.27 -2.73 11.31
N PRO A 73 19.91 -2.55 12.59
CA PRO A 73 19.15 -1.38 13.02
C PRO A 73 19.92 -0.06 12.85
N GLU A 74 21.25 -0.08 13.04
CA GLU A 74 22.12 1.10 12.99
C GLU A 74 22.64 1.43 11.58
N ALA A 75 22.41 0.58 10.59
CA ALA A 75 22.89 0.82 9.24
C ALA A 75 22.25 2.09 8.65
N PRO A 76 23.02 2.93 7.93
CA PRO A 76 22.49 4.09 7.21
C PRO A 76 21.37 3.68 6.24
N LEU A 77 20.43 4.59 6.00
CA LEU A 77 19.31 4.34 5.09
C LEU A 77 19.76 3.91 3.69
N GLU A 78 20.86 4.48 3.21
CA GLU A 78 21.42 4.20 1.89
C GLU A 78 21.93 2.75 1.80
N GLU A 79 22.60 2.27 2.86
CA GLU A 79 23.05 0.89 2.97
C GLU A 79 21.87 -0.08 3.09
N LYS A 80 20.85 0.26 3.89
CA LYS A 80 19.60 -0.50 4.00
C LYS A 80 18.89 -0.61 2.65
N THR A 81 18.82 0.50 1.91
CA THR A 81 18.24 0.55 0.56
C THR A 81 18.99 -0.37 -0.40
N GLN A 82 20.33 -0.33 -0.36
CA GLN A 82 21.15 -1.17 -1.23
C GLN A 82 21.03 -2.66 -0.88
N ALA A 83 20.96 -3.00 0.41
CA ALA A 83 20.74 -4.37 0.88
C ALA A 83 19.39 -4.92 0.40
N LEU A 84 18.33 -4.10 0.44
CA LEU A 84 17.01 -4.53 -0.02
C LEU A 84 16.91 -4.63 -1.55
N LYS A 85 17.53 -3.71 -2.29
CA LYS A 85 17.59 -3.75 -3.76
C LYS A 85 18.27 -5.01 -4.30
N THR A 86 19.23 -5.55 -3.57
CA THR A 86 19.96 -6.78 -3.94
C THR A 86 19.30 -8.06 -3.43
N SER A 87 18.23 -7.93 -2.62
CA SER A 87 17.47 -9.04 -2.07
C SER A 87 16.25 -9.40 -2.93
N LYS A 88 15.50 -10.43 -2.51
CA LYS A 88 14.26 -10.86 -3.18
C LYS A 88 13.19 -9.77 -3.31
N ILE A 89 13.18 -8.78 -2.42
CA ILE A 89 12.19 -7.67 -2.50
C ILE A 89 12.61 -6.59 -3.51
N GLY A 90 13.85 -6.61 -3.99
CA GLY A 90 14.44 -5.59 -4.85
C GLY A 90 13.62 -5.28 -6.11
N PRO A 91 13.18 -6.28 -6.90
CA PRO A 91 12.34 -6.04 -8.08
C PRO A 91 11.03 -5.31 -7.75
N TYR A 92 10.39 -5.66 -6.63
CA TYR A 92 9.12 -5.07 -6.20
C TYR A 92 9.28 -3.64 -5.67
N LEU A 93 10.44 -3.32 -5.08
CA LEU A 93 10.77 -1.95 -4.68
C LEU A 93 10.91 -1.02 -5.89
N GLN A 94 11.36 -1.50 -7.05
CA GLN A 94 11.45 -0.68 -8.27
C GLN A 94 10.08 -0.28 -8.80
N HIS A 95 9.06 -1.08 -8.52
CA HIS A 95 7.67 -0.81 -8.90
C HIS A 95 6.88 -0.06 -7.81
N SER A 96 7.50 0.22 -6.67
CA SER A 96 6.88 1.04 -5.63
C SER A 96 6.87 2.53 -6.02
N ALA A 97 5.82 3.24 -5.62
CA ALA A 97 5.65 4.66 -5.95
C ALA A 97 6.80 5.55 -5.41
N ASN A 98 7.44 5.12 -4.31
CA ASN A 98 8.64 5.76 -3.77
C ASN A 98 9.47 4.74 -2.97
N ALA A 99 10.47 4.14 -3.60
CA ALA A 99 11.31 3.11 -3.00
C ALA A 99 12.02 3.58 -1.73
N ALA A 100 12.47 4.85 -1.65
CA ALA A 100 13.15 5.36 -0.47
C ALA A 100 12.20 5.47 0.73
N THR A 101 10.97 5.93 0.51
CA THR A 101 9.93 5.99 1.54
C THR A 101 9.51 4.61 1.99
N VAL A 102 9.37 3.65 1.07
CA VAL A 102 9.03 2.26 1.40
C VAL A 102 10.13 1.63 2.26
N VAL A 103 11.40 1.81 1.89
CA VAL A 103 12.53 1.29 2.67
C VAL A 103 12.60 1.93 4.07
N GLN A 104 12.35 3.23 4.21
CA GLN A 104 12.26 3.86 5.53
C GLN A 104 11.12 3.26 6.37
N GLY A 105 9.93 3.09 5.77
CA GLY A 105 8.78 2.48 6.44
C GLY A 105 9.06 1.05 6.91
N LEU A 106 9.66 0.23 6.04
CA LEU A 106 10.07 -1.13 6.37
C LEU A 106 11.14 -1.16 7.46
N ALA A 107 12.11 -0.24 7.43
CA ALA A 107 13.15 -0.16 8.45
C ALA A 107 12.59 0.23 9.82
N LEU A 108 11.67 1.20 9.87
CA LEU A 108 10.96 1.58 11.09
C LEU A 108 10.15 0.40 11.62
N LEU A 109 9.35 -0.23 10.76
CA LEU A 109 8.55 -1.39 11.13
C LEU A 109 9.43 -2.52 11.65
N ALA A 110 10.52 -2.88 10.96
CA ALA A 110 11.41 -3.97 11.36
C ALA A 110 12.01 -3.81 12.78
N THR A 111 12.14 -2.57 13.27
CA THR A 111 12.67 -2.27 14.60
C THR A 111 11.60 -1.97 15.65
N SER A 112 10.32 -1.90 15.26
CA SER A 112 9.24 -1.56 16.19
C SER A 112 8.68 -2.81 16.91
N PRO A 113 8.04 -2.64 18.08
CA PRO A 113 7.32 -3.72 18.75
C PRO A 113 6.26 -4.37 17.85
N GLU A 114 5.54 -3.56 17.07
CA GLU A 114 4.53 -4.01 16.10
C GLU A 114 5.18 -4.81 14.96
N GLY A 115 6.40 -4.43 14.54
CA GLY A 115 7.19 -5.20 13.59
C GLY A 115 7.46 -6.63 14.00
N THR A 116 7.68 -6.87 15.29
CA THR A 116 7.88 -8.23 15.80
C THR A 116 6.63 -9.08 15.62
N GLN A 117 5.45 -8.50 15.80
CA GLN A 117 4.17 -9.18 15.56
C GLN A 117 3.97 -9.45 14.07
N VAL A 118 4.27 -8.47 13.21
CA VAL A 118 4.21 -8.62 11.75
C VAL A 118 5.15 -9.73 11.26
N ILE A 119 6.39 -9.75 11.73
CA ILE A 119 7.37 -10.80 11.37
C ILE A 119 6.87 -12.17 11.84
N THR A 120 6.29 -12.26 13.04
CA THR A 120 5.75 -13.52 13.57
C THR A 120 4.57 -14.02 12.73
N TRP A 121 3.66 -13.12 12.37
CA TRP A 121 2.54 -13.44 11.48
C TRP A 121 3.04 -13.88 10.09
N LEU A 122 3.99 -13.16 9.50
CA LEU A 122 4.59 -13.51 8.21
C LEU A 122 5.25 -14.88 8.22
N LYS A 123 5.94 -15.27 9.30
CA LYS A 123 6.48 -16.64 9.44
C LYS A 123 5.38 -17.69 9.37
N GLY A 124 4.26 -17.46 10.03
CA GLY A 124 3.09 -18.35 9.97
C GLY A 124 2.47 -18.45 8.58
N VAL A 125 2.47 -17.36 7.80
CA VAL A 125 1.95 -17.34 6.42
C VAL A 125 2.88 -18.06 5.44
N VAL A 126 4.20 -17.90 5.60
CA VAL A 126 5.21 -18.42 4.67
C VAL A 126 5.64 -19.85 5.02
N GLY A 127 5.35 -20.33 6.23
CA GLY A 127 5.75 -21.67 6.69
C GLY A 127 7.20 -21.74 7.19
N PHE A 128 7.64 -20.68 7.90
CA PHE A 128 8.98 -20.53 8.47
C PHE A 128 9.07 -20.91 9.95
#